data_AF-A0AAV3QHK3-F1
#
_entry.id   AF-A0AAV3QHK3-F1
#
_cell.length_a   1.000
_cell.length_b   1.000
_cell.length_c   1.000
_cell.angle_alpha   90.00
_cell.angle_beta   90.00
_cell.angle_gamma   90.00
#
_symmetry.space_group_name_H-M   'P 1'
#
loop_
_entity.id
_entity.type
_entity.pdbx_description
1 polymer ?
#
loop_
_entity_poly.entity_id
_entity_poly.type
_entity_poly.pdbx_seq_one_letter_code
_entity_poly.pdbx_strand_id
1 'polypeptide(L)' 'MMQQYKGAGLGELSPHVFAVADVAYRAMINYYGKCNSILVSGESGAGKTETTKILIRYLAFLGGRATIEGRTVEQQVLEV' A
#
# COMPACT_ATOMS: atom_id res chain seq x y z
N MET A 1 -13.90 0.77 -0.85
CA MET A 1 -12.99 1.55 0.01
C MET A 1 -11.67 1.87 -0.70
N MET A 2 -10.84 0.90 -1.09
CA MET A 2 -9.55 1.19 -1.77
C MET A 2 -9.68 2.11 -3.00
N GLN A 3 -10.68 1.90 -3.85
CA GLN A 3 -10.94 2.74 -5.03
C GLN A 3 -11.09 4.24 -4.72
N GLN A 4 -11.62 4.60 -3.54
CA GLN A 4 -11.86 5.99 -3.16
C GLN A 4 -10.55 6.75 -2.94
N TYR A 5 -9.51 6.06 -2.44
CA TYR A 5 -8.21 6.66 -2.16
C TYR A 5 -7.32 6.78 -3.40
N LYS A 6 -7.68 6.12 -4.51
CA LYS A 6 -6.90 6.14 -5.74
C LYS A 6 -6.86 7.54 -6.34
N GLY A 7 -5.70 8.18 -6.28
CA GLY A 7 -5.49 9.53 -6.83
C GLY A 7 -6.01 10.67 -5.95
N ALA A 8 -6.60 10.38 -4.79
CA ALA A 8 -7.05 11.41 -3.85
C ALA A 8 -5.85 12.16 -3.23
N GLY A 9 -6.00 13.46 -3.00
CA GLY A 9 -5.03 14.27 -2.27
C GLY A 9 -4.93 13.85 -0.79
N LEU A 10 -3.73 14.00 -0.20
CA LEU A 10 -3.56 13.75 1.23
C LEU A 10 -4.42 14.76 2.02
N GLY A 11 -5.35 14.26 2.85
CA GLY A 11 -6.27 15.10 3.63
C GLY A 11 -7.64 15.33 2.98
N GLU A 12 -7.85 14.92 1.73
CA GLU A 12 -9.18 15.02 1.08
C GLU A 12 -10.18 13.97 1.61
N LEU A 13 -9.66 12.83 2.05
CA LEU A 13 -10.44 11.74 2.65
C LEU A 13 -10.02 11.51 4.10
N SER A 14 -10.83 10.75 4.84
CA SER A 14 -10.52 10.36 6.20
C SER A 14 -9.14 9.68 6.29
N PRO A 15 -8.37 9.91 7.37
CA PRO A 15 -7.04 9.34 7.53
C PRO A 15 -7.05 7.81 7.35
N HIS A 16 -6.25 7.32 6.42
CA HIS A 16 -6.11 5.89 6.17
C HIS A 16 -4.74 5.57 5.58
N VAL A 17 -4.27 4.36 5.85
CA VAL A 17 -3.04 3.77 5.30
C VAL A 17 -2.98 3.81 3.76
N PHE A 18 -4.14 3.82 3.09
CA PHE A 18 -4.24 3.86 1.64
C PHE A 18 -3.83 5.22 1.07
N ALA A 19 -4.11 6.31 1.79
CA ALA A 19 -3.69 7.65 1.37
C ALA A 19 -2.17 7.77 1.31
N VAL A 20 -1.47 7.19 2.30
CA VAL A 20 0.00 7.19 2.34
C VAL A 20 0.58 6.34 1.20
N ALA A 21 0.02 5.14 0.98
CA ALA A 21 0.45 4.27 -0.11
C ALA A 21 0.20 4.89 -1.49
N ASP A 22 -0.92 5.57 -1.68
CA ASP A 22 -1.28 6.23 -2.93
C ASP A 22 -0.32 7.38 -3.28
N VAL A 23 0.02 8.22 -2.29
CA VAL A 23 1.01 9.29 -2.44
C VAL A 23 2.38 8.72 -2.78
N ALA A 24 2.83 7.67 -2.07
CA ALA A 24 4.11 7.02 -2.33
C ALA A 24 4.16 6.37 -3.73
N TYR A 25 3.07 5.72 -4.15
CA TYR A 25 2.97 5.12 -5.48
C TYR A 25 2.99 6.18 -6.58
N ARG A 26 2.15 7.22 -6.47
CA ARG A 26 2.13 8.32 -7.44
C ARG A 26 3.45 9.06 -7.52
N ALA A 27 4.11 9.31 -6.39
CA ALA A 27 5.44 9.90 -6.38
C ALA A 27 6.43 9.02 -7.17
N MET A 28 6.44 7.71 -6.95
CA MET A 28 7.32 6.79 -7.69
C MET A 28 7.07 6.86 -9.21
N ILE A 29 5.80 6.87 -9.63
CA ILE A 29 5.42 6.93 -11.06
C ILE A 29 5.76 8.29 -11.68
N ASN A 30 5.48 9.39 -10.97
CA ASN A 30 5.64 10.74 -11.49
C ASN A 30 7.10 11.22 -11.52
N TYR A 31 7.97 10.70 -10.65
CA TYR A 31 9.38 11.11 -10.55
C TYR A 31 10.34 10.12 -11.21
N TYR A 32 10.01 9.62 -12.41
CA TYR A 32 10.85 8.73 -13.22
C TYR A 32 11.34 7.46 -12.49
N GLY A 33 10.50 6.87 -11.64
CA GLY A 33 10.82 5.62 -10.96
C GLY A 33 11.79 5.75 -9.79
N LYS A 34 11.94 6.95 -9.19
CA LYS A 34 12.70 7.08 -7.93
C LYS A 34 12.11 6.17 -6.85
N CYS A 35 12.99 5.41 -6.19
CA CYS A 35 12.61 4.49 -5.13
C CYS A 35 12.01 5.26 -3.94
N ASN A 36 10.91 4.73 -3.40
CA ASN A 36 10.27 5.22 -2.18
C ASN A 36 10.29 4.13 -1.10
N SER A 37 10.24 4.55 0.16
CA SER A 37 10.11 3.67 1.32
C SER A 37 8.99 4.16 2.24
N ILE A 38 8.30 3.21 2.89
CA ILE A 38 7.29 3.48 3.91
C ILE A 38 7.76 2.77 5.19
N LEU A 39 7.99 3.54 6.26
CA LEU A 39 8.39 3.02 7.56
C LEU A 39 7.16 2.88 8.46
N VAL A 40 6.84 1.65 8.86
CA VAL A 40 5.81 1.37 9.87
C VAL A 40 6.49 1.08 11.20
N SER A 41 6.38 2.01 12.15
CA SER A 41 7.00 1.92 13.48
C SER A 41 5.95 1.81 14.60
N GLY A 42 6.38 1.40 15.80
CA GLY A 42 5.51 1.18 16.97
C GLY A 42 6.02 0.06 17.88
N GLU A 43 5.47 -0.02 19.09
CA GLU A 43 5.81 -1.05 20.08
C GLU A 43 5.35 -2.46 19.66
N SER A 44 5.75 -3.49 20.42
CA SER A 44 5.25 -4.85 20.21
C SER A 44 3.73 -4.88 20.39
N GLY A 45 3.01 -5.49 19.45
CA GLY A 45 1.53 -5.52 19.48
C GLY A 45 0.82 -4.29 18.90
N ALA A 46 1.54 -3.22 18.51
CA ALA A 46 0.93 -1.99 17.97
C ALA A 46 0.28 -2.14 16.56
N GLY A 47 0.21 -3.35 16.00
CA GLY A 47 -0.42 -3.59 14.69
C GLY A 47 0.47 -3.26 13.47
N LYS A 48 1.80 -3.14 13.64
CA LYS A 48 2.74 -2.88 12.52
C LYS A 48 2.59 -3.88 11.38
N THR A 49 2.60 -5.19 11.71
CA THR A 49 2.49 -6.27 10.73
C THR A 49 1.19 -6.18 9.93
N GLU A 50 0.05 -6.05 10.62
CA GLU A 50 -1.27 -5.92 9.98
C GLU A 50 -1.38 -4.66 9.11
N THR A 51 -0.80 -3.54 9.57
CA THR A 51 -0.71 -2.30 8.79
C THR A 51 0.07 -2.51 7.49
N THR A 52 1.19 -3.24 7.56
CA THR A 52 1.98 -3.59 6.38
C THR A 52 1.20 -4.49 5.42
N LYS A 53 0.39 -5.44 5.91
CA LYS A 53 -0.49 -6.25 5.03
C LYS A 53 -1.46 -5.37 4.24
N ILE A 54 -2.07 -4.38 4.91
CA ILE A 54 -3.00 -3.43 4.31
C ILE A 54 -2.29 -2.56 3.26
N LEU A 55 -1.07 -2.08 3.54
CA LEU A 55 -0.24 -1.36 2.57
C LEU A 55 0.00 -2.19 1.30
N ILE A 56 0.45 -3.44 1.47
CA ILE A 56 0.77 -4.34 0.35
C ILE A 56 -0.47 -4.62 -0.51
N ARG A 57 -1.61 -4.91 0.12
CA ARG A 57 -2.91 -5.09 -0.58
C ARG A 57 -3.25 -3.91 -1.49
N TYR A 58 -3.08 -2.69 -0.97
CA TYR A 58 -3.36 -1.49 -1.73
C TYR A 58 -2.39 -1.28 -2.90
N LEU A 59 -1.09 -1.50 -2.68
CA LEU A 59 -0.08 -1.40 -3.74
C LEU A 59 -0.30 -2.46 -4.82
N ALA A 60 -0.68 -3.69 -4.45
CA ALA A 60 -1.05 -4.74 -5.41
C ALA A 60 -2.28 -4.35 -6.25
N PHE A 61 -3.29 -3.76 -5.61
CA PHE A 61 -4.46 -3.20 -6.28
C PHE A 61 -4.09 -2.10 -7.29
N LEU A 62 -3.17 -1.19 -6.95
CA LEU A 62 -2.71 -0.12 -7.86
C LEU A 62 -1.85 -0.66 -9.01
N GLY A 63 -0.99 -1.64 -8.74
CA GLY A 63 -0.09 -2.25 -9.71
C GLY A 63 -0.77 -3.18 -10.73
N GLY A 64 -2.09 -3.37 -10.66
CA GLY A 64 -2.85 -4.16 -11.64
C GLY A 64 -2.63 -5.68 -11.57
N ARG A 65 -1.91 -6.18 -10.55
CA ARG A 65 -1.65 -7.62 -10.35
C ARG A 65 -2.53 -8.18 -9.24
N ALA A 66 -3.84 -8.03 -9.37
CA ALA A 66 -4.79 -8.64 -8.43
C ALA A 66 -4.84 -10.18 -8.57
N THR A 67 -4.51 -10.72 -9.75
CA THR A 67 -4.55 -12.16 -10.04
C THR A 67 -3.58 -12.52 -11.17
N ILE A 68 -2.43 -13.10 -10.84
CA ILE A 68 -1.69 -13.94 -11.77
C ILE A 68 -1.68 -15.33 -11.11
N GLU A 69 -2.41 -16.27 -11.69
CA GLU A 69 -2.20 -17.71 -11.50
C GLU A 69 -2.25 -18.25 -10.05
N GLY A 70 -3.38 -18.06 -9.37
CA GLY A 70 -3.74 -18.89 -8.20
C GLY A 70 -2.94 -18.64 -6.91
N ARG A 71 -2.03 -17.67 -6.87
CA ARG A 71 -1.44 -17.14 -5.64
C ARG A 71 -1.36 -15.62 -5.71
N THR A 72 -1.97 -14.91 -4.76
CA THR A 72 -1.86 -13.44 -4.72
C THR A 72 -0.46 -13.04 -4.22
N VAL A 73 0.05 -11.87 -4.63
CA VAL A 73 1.31 -11.30 -4.07
C VAL A 73 1.23 -11.21 -2.55
N GLU A 74 0.03 -11.02 -2.02
CA GLU A 74 -0.26 -11.05 -0.59
C GLU A 74 0.07 -12.42 0.03
N GLN A 75 -0.23 -13.54 -0.63
CA GLN A 75 0.15 -14.87 -0.15
C GLN A 75 1.67 -15.08 -0.19
N GLN A 76 2.37 -14.59 -1.23
CA GLN A 76 3.83 -14.76 -1.33
C GLN A 76 4.63 -13.91 -0.33
N VAL A 77 4.08 -12.78 0.13
CA VAL A 77 4.77 -11.86 1.04
C VAL A 77 4.35 -12.04 2.50
N LEU A 78 3.17 -12.63 2.77
CA LEU A 78 2.60 -12.76 4.11
C LEU A 78 2.69 -14.17 4.70
N GLU A 79 3.09 -15.18 3.92
CA GLU A 79 3.48 -16.49 4.43
C GLU A 79 4.95 -16.44 4.90
N VAL A 80 5.15 -15.90 6.10
CA VAL A 80 6.32 -16.19 6.94
C VAL A 80 5.85 -16.45 8.36
#